data_AF-A0A945CFD4-F1
#
_entry.id   AF-A0A945CFD4-F1
#
_cell.length_a   1.000
_cell.length_b   1.000
_cell.length_c   1.000
_cell.angle_alpha   90.00
_cell.angle_beta   90.00
_cell.angle_gamma   90.00
#
_symmetry.space_group_name_H-M   'P 1'
#
loop_
_entity.id
_entity.type
_entity.pdbx_description
1 polymer ?
#
loop_
_entity_poly.entity_id
_entity_poly.type
_entity_poly.pdbx_seq_one_letter_code
_entity_poly.pdbx_strand_id
1 'polypeptide(L)'
;MDRRTADMGTAPIGSLLLRMSIPGMVSMVVMSLYNIVDTIWVSGLPNGTEAIAALTVVMPLQMVAAALGMGASSGVTSLVSRR
;
A
#
# COMPACT_ATOMS: atom_id res chain seq x y z
N MET A 1 -24.60 -18.57 1.55
CA MET A 1 -24.27 -17.20 1.98
C MET A 1 -23.36 -17.33 3.19
N ASP A 2 -22.06 -17.08 3.00
CA ASP A 2 -21.02 -17.36 4.00
C ASP A 2 -21.20 -16.42 5.22
N ARG A 3 -21.10 -16.95 6.45
CA ARG A 3 -21.46 -16.23 7.70
C ARG A 3 -20.71 -14.90 7.87
N ARG A 4 -19.54 -14.76 7.24
CA ARG A 4 -18.71 -13.54 7.26
C ARG A 4 -19.33 -12.34 6.53
N THR A 5 -20.14 -12.57 5.49
CA THR A 5 -20.83 -11.49 4.77
C THR A 5 -22.06 -11.00 5.54
N ALA A 6 -22.70 -11.87 6.33
CA ALA A 6 -23.82 -11.52 7.19
C ALA A 6 -23.40 -10.62 8.38
N ASP A 7 -22.18 -10.80 8.90
CA ASP A 7 -21.61 -9.98 9.98
C ASP A 7 -21.34 -8.53 9.56
N MET A 8 -21.02 -8.27 8.28
CA MET A 8 -20.71 -6.91 7.81
C MET A 8 -21.94 -5.99 7.79
N GLY A 9 -23.15 -6.55 7.72
CA GLY A 9 -24.41 -5.80 7.76
C GLY A 9 -25.08 -5.74 9.13
N THR A 10 -24.61 -6.50 10.13
CA THR A 10 -25.29 -6.68 11.42
C THR A 10 -24.45 -6.32 12.65
N ALA A 11 -23.11 -6.24 12.52
CA ALA A 11 -22.21 -5.87 13.60
C ALA A 11 -22.13 -4.34 13.81
N PRO A 12 -21.84 -3.85 15.04
CA PRO A 12 -21.67 -2.42 15.29
C PRO A 12 -20.49 -1.85 14.48
N ILE A 13 -20.75 -0.75 13.77
CA ILE A 13 -19.84 -0.09 12.82
C ILE A 13 -18.44 0.12 13.42
N GLY A 14 -18.35 0.53 14.69
CA GLY A 14 -17.06 0.78 15.36
C GLY A 14 -16.17 -0.46 15.48
N SER A 15 -16.72 -1.63 15.84
CA SER A 15 -15.94 -2.86 15.96
C SER A 15 -15.55 -3.41 14.59
N LEU A 16 -16.40 -3.23 13.58
CA LEU A 16 -16.13 -3.68 12.22
C LEU A 16 -15.04 -2.85 11.56
N LEU A 17 -15.11 -1.51 11.72
CA LEU A 17 -14.07 -0.58 11.27
C LEU A 17 -12.72 -0.92 11.93
N LEU A 18 -12.67 -1.08 13.26
CA LEU A 18 -11.41 -1.44 13.92
C LEU A 18 -10.84 -2.75 13.38
N ARG A 19 -11.66 -3.79 13.22
CA ARG A 19 -11.21 -5.10 12.76
C ARG A 19 -10.71 -5.10 11.31
N MET A 20 -11.26 -4.25 10.44
CA MET A 20 -10.81 -4.10 9.04
C MET A 20 -9.68 -3.08 8.86
N SER A 21 -9.66 -2.01 9.67
CA SER A 21 -8.65 -0.96 9.58
C SER A 21 -7.32 -1.35 10.22
N ILE A 22 -7.32 -2.14 11.29
CA ILE A 22 -6.08 -2.62 11.93
C ILE A 22 -5.11 -3.27 10.93
N PRO A 23 -5.50 -4.27 10.11
CA PRO A 23 -4.58 -4.87 9.15
C PRO A 23 -4.11 -3.87 8.06
N GLY A 24 -4.97 -2.92 7.66
CA GLY A 24 -4.59 -1.85 6.74
C GLY A 24 -3.56 -0.88 7.33
N MET A 25 -3.75 -0.49 8.59
CA MET A 25 -2.81 0.38 9.31
C MET A 25 -1.45 -0.28 9.50
N VAL A 26 -1.41 -1.57 9.89
CA VAL A 26 -0.15 -2.33 10.00
C VAL A 26 0.57 -2.36 8.65
N SER A 27 -0.16 -2.60 7.56
CA SER A 27 0.41 -2.59 6.21
C SER A 27 1.05 -1.24 5.85
N MET A 28 0.38 -0.13 6.18
CA MET A 28 0.95 1.21 5.96
C MET A 28 2.18 1.49 6.82
N VAL A 29 2.20 1.04 8.08
CA VAL A 29 3.36 1.21 8.97
C VAL A 29 4.57 0.45 8.42
N VAL A 30 4.38 -0.81 8.01
CA VAL A 30 5.46 -1.61 7.43
C VAL A 30 5.98 -1.00 6.12
N MET A 31 5.09 -0.51 5.26
CA MET A 31 5.48 0.16 4.01
C MET A 31 6.28 1.43 4.27
N SER A 32 5.90 2.23 5.28
CA SER A 32 6.66 3.43 5.63
C SER A 32 8.03 3.09 6.22
N LEU A 33 8.13 2.03 7.03
CA LEU A 33 9.41 1.55 7.53
C LEU A 33 10.31 1.07 6.39
N TYR A 34 9.75 0.37 5.40
CA TYR A 34 10.47 -0.02 4.20
C TYR A 34 11.05 1.20 3.47
N ASN A 35 10.26 2.26 3.26
CA ASN A 35 10.75 3.48 2.59
C ASN A 35 11.92 4.13 3.33
N ILE A 36 11.90 4.12 4.67
CA ILE A 36 13.00 4.66 5.49
C ILE A 36 14.25 3.79 5.37
N VAL A 37 14.10 2.47 5.52
CA VAL A 37 15.22 1.52 5.44
C VAL A 37 15.83 1.53 4.04
N ASP A 38 15.02 1.57 2.99
CA ASP A 38 15.46 1.67 1.59
C ASP A 38 16.29 2.94 1.38
N THR A 39 15.78 4.10 1.82
CA THR A 39 16.51 5.37 1.69
C THR A 39 17.82 5.37 2.49
N ILE A 40 17.83 4.85 3.72
CA ILE A 40 19.05 4.75 4.55
C ILE A 40 20.06 3.82 3.88
N TRP A 41 19.63 2.64 3.43
CA TRP A 41 20.49 1.70 2.73
C TRP A 41 21.08 2.34 1.48
N VAL A 42 20.26 2.93 0.61
CA VAL A 42 20.69 3.59 -0.63
C VAL A 42 21.65 4.75 -0.35
N SER A 43 21.41 5.53 0.71
CA SER A 43 22.29 6.64 1.11
C SER A 43 23.64 6.19 1.66
N GLY A 44 23.72 4.98 2.22
CA GLY A 44 24.93 4.42 2.81
C GLY A 44 25.87 3.74 1.81
N LEU A 45 25.51 3.64 0.53
CA LEU A 45 26.41 3.11 -0.50
C LEU A 45 27.62 4.05 -0.70
N PRO A 46 28.78 3.52 -1.16
CA PRO A 46 29.97 4.31 -1.45
C PRO A 46 29.73 5.55 -2.35
N ASN A 47 28.69 5.51 -3.19
CA ASN A 47 28.23 6.59 -4.05
C ASN A 47 26.80 7.07 -3.68
N GLY A 48 26.46 7.11 -2.39
CA GLY A 48 25.09 7.37 -1.91
C GLY A 48 24.42 8.64 -2.43
N THR A 49 25.18 9.72 -2.66
CA THR A 49 24.66 10.97 -3.25
C THR A 49 24.23 10.77 -4.70
N GLU A 50 25.01 10.03 -5.50
CA GLU A 50 24.66 9.71 -6.89
C GLU A 50 23.51 8.70 -6.95
N ALA A 51 23.45 7.77 -5.99
CA ALA A 51 22.37 6.78 -5.89
C ALA A 51 21.01 7.44 -5.56
N ILE A 52 20.99 8.40 -4.63
CA ILE A 52 19.78 9.19 -4.35
C ILE A 52 19.40 10.06 -5.56
N ALA A 53 20.38 10.66 -6.25
CA ALA A 53 20.12 11.41 -7.48
C ALA A 53 19.54 10.50 -8.58
N ALA A 54 20.06 9.29 -8.75
CA ALA A 54 19.54 8.31 -9.70
C ALA A 54 18.09 7.91 -9.40
N LEU A 55 17.70 7.77 -8.12
CA LEU A 55 16.31 7.52 -7.74
C LEU A 55 15.38 8.62 -8.26
N THR A 56 15.77 9.90 -8.16
CA THR A 56 14.96 11.01 -8.68
C THR A 56 14.79 10.99 -10.21
N VAL A 57 15.78 10.47 -10.94
CA VAL A 57 15.70 10.28 -12.40
C VAL A 57 14.75 9.13 -12.77
N VAL A 58 14.68 8.10 -11.93
CA VAL A 58 13.81 6.92 -12.15
C VAL A 58 12.37 7.15 -11.67
N MET A 59 12.13 8.12 -10.77
CA MET A 59 10.80 8.46 -10.24
C MET A 59 9.69 8.56 -11.30
N PRO A 60 9.86 9.22 -12.46
CA PRO A 60 8.81 9.27 -13.48
C PRO A 60 8.39 7.88 -14.00
N LEU A 61 9.34 6.96 -14.17
CA LEU A 61 9.07 5.58 -14.58
C LEU A 61 8.35 4.81 -13.47
N GLN A 62 8.78 4.99 -12.22
CA GLN A 62 8.13 4.41 -11.05
C GLN A 62 6.67 4.90 -10.91
N MET A 63 6.40 6.18 -11.19
CA MET A 63 5.04 6.73 -11.16
C MET A 63 4.13 6.07 -12.22
N VAL A 64 4.63 5.83 -13.44
CA VAL A 64 3.87 5.12 -14.47
C VAL A 64 3.59 3.68 -14.06
N ALA A 65 4.59 2.96 -13.57
CA ALA A 65 4.41 1.58 -13.09
C ALA A 65 3.42 1.51 -11.92
N ALA A 66 3.52 2.42 -10.95
CA ALA A 66 2.62 2.52 -9.81
C ALA A 66 1.20 2.87 -10.23
N ALA A 67 1.02 3.78 -11.20
CA ALA A 67 -0.29 4.15 -11.72
C ALA A 67 -0.99 2.96 -12.39
N LEU A 68 -0.27 2.15 -13.16
CA LEU A 68 -0.82 0.93 -13.77
C LEU A 68 -1.19 -0.11 -12.71
N GLY A 69 -0.30 -0.35 -11.73
CA GLY A 69 -0.54 -1.31 -10.66
C GLY A 69 -1.72 -0.93 -9.76
N MET A 70 -1.75 0.31 -9.28
CA MET A 70 -2.85 0.81 -8.44
C MET A 70 -4.15 0.96 -9.24
N GLY A 71 -4.08 1.36 -10.50
CA GLY A 71 -5.23 1.45 -11.39
C GLY A 71 -5.89 0.09 -11.61
N ALA A 72 -5.10 -0.95 -11.90
CA ALA A 72 -5.62 -2.32 -12.03
C ALA A 72 -6.16 -2.85 -10.70
N SER A 73 -5.43 -2.66 -9.60
CA SER A 73 -5.84 -3.10 -8.25
C SER A 73 -7.17 -2.47 -7.80
N SER A 74 -7.33 -1.16 -8.00
CA SER A 74 -8.57 -0.44 -7.66
C SER A 74 -9.73 -0.85 -8.56
N GLY A 75 -9.48 -1.08 -9.85
CA GLY A 75 -10.48 -1.60 -10.80
C GLY A 75 -11.02 -2.99 -10.40
N VAL A 76 -10.12 -3.92 -10.04
CA VAL A 76 -10.52 -5.27 -9.57
C VAL A 76 -11.28 -5.18 -8.25
N THR A 77 -10.81 -4.36 -7.30
CA THR A 77 -11.49 -4.18 -6.00
C THR A 77 -12.90 -3.61 -6.18
N SER A 78 -13.07 -2.65 -7.09
CA SER A 78 -14.38 -2.08 -7.44
C SER A 78 -15.31 -3.12 -8.08
N LEU A 79 -14.78 -3.98 -8.96
CA LEU A 79 -15.57 -5.05 -9.59
C LEU A 79 -16.01 -6.11 -8.58
N VAL A 80 -15.13 -6.52 -7.67
CA VAL A 80 -15.43 -7.48 -6.59
C VAL A 80 -16.42 -6.90 -5.60
N SER A 81 -16.28 -5.63 -5.22
CA SER A 81 -17.20 -4.98 -4.27
C SER A 81 -18.63 -4.83 -4.80
N ARG A 82 -18.83 -4.91 -6.12
CA ARG A 82 -20.14 -4.83 -6.77
C ARG A 82 -20.81 -6.18 -6.99
N ARG A 83 -20.10 -7.29 -6.78
CA ARG A 83 -20.63 -8.66 -6.87
C ARG A 83 -20.84 -9.24 -5.48
#